data_AF-A0A8K0UM99-F1
#
_entry.id   AF-A0A8K0UM99-F1
#
_cell.length_a   1.000
_cell.length_b   1.000
_cell.length_c   1.000
_cell.angle_alpha   90.00
_cell.angle_beta   90.00
_cell.angle_gamma   90.00
#
_symmetry.space_group_name_H-M   'P 1'
#
loop_
_entity.id
_entity.type
_entity.pdbx_description
1 polymer ?
#
loop_
_entity_poly.entity_id
_entity_poly.type
_entity_poly.pdbx_seq_one_letter_code
_entity_poly.pdbx_strand_id
1 'polypeptide(L)'
;MSFSHFSVRMRSSSLTTPSLTCPDAANIAAFLWVYCANVVNSQTILCMLFDLIDQTANGDATSKPLFQDLVLCHQSFSHHLARKIAFEFHREYMVGILAQKLLHILRVFMISGLAQFFPVVGDHTGIVASLLECCQRQLCSASLSTAESFIHSTLGLLSALLNHPPMAESTKQEIMITAVPVNIIGILSHAIISAVERSNMAELDMTIRVLSIYQILLHKRVDRISNGDILLSPPVVKSRILECTSRVWHHTLNRILATRPKDTTQTGVRTKALNTWRQYGDQCGLKNSKNVNGSNFYGPSQPSKLQKYWRIPKKCFWNACPCAGQLVASVHRIHVCKGCYRVLYCNATCQAL
;
A
#
# COMPACT_ATOMS: atom_id res chain seq x y z
N MET A 1 8.10 -18.89 -24.43
CA MET A 1 7.58 -18.24 -25.65
C MET A 1 8.59 -17.19 -26.09
N SER A 2 9.33 -17.47 -27.16
CA SER A 2 10.23 -16.52 -27.82
C SER A 2 9.38 -15.64 -28.73
N PHE A 3 9.33 -14.32 -28.49
CA PHE A 3 8.74 -13.37 -29.43
C PHE A 3 9.71 -13.20 -30.62
N SER A 4 9.69 -14.13 -31.56
CA SER A 4 10.38 -14.01 -32.84
C SER A 4 9.58 -13.09 -33.76
N HIS A 5 10.22 -11.98 -34.17
CA HIS A 5 9.89 -11.09 -35.28
C HIS A 5 8.45 -11.10 -35.81
N PHE A 6 7.61 -10.21 -35.27
CA PHE A 6 6.44 -9.72 -35.99
C PHE A 6 6.90 -8.69 -37.03
N SER A 7 7.25 -9.14 -38.24
CA SER A 7 7.51 -8.27 -39.38
C SER A 7 6.25 -8.16 -40.22
N VAL A 8 5.37 -7.20 -39.89
CA VAL A 8 4.20 -6.87 -40.71
C VAL A 8 4.68 -6.18 -41.99
N ARG A 9 4.71 -6.89 -43.12
CA ARG A 9 4.83 -6.28 -44.44
C ARG A 9 3.50 -5.61 -44.79
N MET A 10 3.40 -4.30 -44.57
CA MET A 10 2.30 -3.52 -45.14
C MET A 10 2.52 -3.36 -46.65
N ARG A 11 1.54 -3.80 -47.45
CA ARG A 11 1.47 -3.47 -48.88
C ARG A 11 0.98 -2.03 -49.02
N SER A 12 1.65 -1.24 -49.86
CA SER A 12 1.33 0.15 -50.16
C SER A 12 0.12 0.23 -51.10
N SER A 13 -1.08 0.19 -50.52
CA SER A 13 -2.25 0.85 -51.11
C SER A 13 -2.41 2.19 -50.39
N SER A 14 -2.71 3.24 -51.16
CA SER A 14 -2.96 4.61 -50.67
C SER A 14 -4.15 4.62 -49.70
N LEU A 15 -3.86 4.33 -48.43
CA LEU A 15 -4.75 4.38 -47.30
C LEU A 15 -4.41 5.64 -46.52
N THR A 16 -5.39 6.52 -46.34
CA THR A 16 -5.37 7.50 -45.26
C THR A 16 -5.16 6.73 -43.96
N THR A 17 -3.94 6.75 -43.43
CA THR A 17 -3.63 6.11 -42.13
C THR A 17 -4.56 6.74 -41.10
N PRO A 18 -5.49 5.96 -40.50
CA PRO A 18 -6.32 6.50 -39.43
C PRO A 18 -5.38 6.99 -38.33
N SER A 19 -5.51 8.27 -37.96
CA SER A 19 -4.77 8.82 -36.83
C SER A 19 -5.14 8.02 -35.59
N LEU A 20 -4.14 7.37 -34.98
CA LEU A 20 -4.35 6.59 -33.78
C LEU A 20 -4.91 7.53 -32.70
N THR A 21 -6.11 7.25 -32.20
CA THR A 21 -6.67 8.07 -31.13
C THR A 21 -5.91 7.82 -29.83
N CYS A 22 -5.89 8.80 -28.92
CA CYS A 22 -5.22 8.63 -27.62
C CYS A 22 -5.71 7.40 -26.83
N PRO A 23 -7.02 7.06 -26.80
CA PRO A 23 -7.51 5.82 -26.19
C PRO A 23 -6.97 4.54 -26.83
N ASP A 24 -6.83 4.50 -28.15
CA ASP A 24 -6.28 3.34 -28.86
C ASP A 24 -4.79 3.14 -28.51
N ALA A 25 -4.03 4.23 -28.42
CA ALA A 25 -2.65 4.21 -27.96
C ALA A 25 -2.54 3.63 -26.55
N ALA A 26 -3.40 4.09 -25.63
CA ALA A 26 -3.42 3.63 -24.24
C ALA A 26 -3.76 2.13 -24.16
N ASN A 27 -4.70 1.66 -24.97
CA ASN A 27 -5.06 0.24 -25.03
C ASN A 27 -3.88 -0.62 -25.54
N ILE A 28 -3.21 -0.20 -26.61
CA ILE A 28 -2.03 -0.91 -27.12
C ILE A 28 -0.90 -0.92 -26.07
N ALA A 29 -0.63 0.22 -25.44
CA ALA A 29 0.39 0.34 -24.40
C ALA A 29 0.06 -0.56 -23.18
N ALA A 30 -1.20 -0.63 -22.76
CA ALA A 30 -1.63 -1.51 -21.67
C ALA A 30 -1.45 -2.98 -22.03
N PHE A 31 -1.83 -3.38 -23.25
CA PHE A 31 -1.60 -4.75 -23.73
C PHE A 31 -0.11 -5.10 -23.73
N LEU A 32 0.72 -4.25 -24.34
CA LEU A 32 2.17 -4.44 -24.37
C LEU A 32 2.77 -4.50 -22.97
N TRP A 33 2.33 -3.65 -22.05
CA TRP A 33 2.81 -3.63 -20.68
C TRP A 33 2.49 -4.92 -19.93
N VAL A 34 1.24 -5.39 -20.00
CA VAL A 34 0.77 -6.60 -19.32
C VAL A 34 1.60 -7.82 -19.72
N TYR A 35 1.92 -7.94 -21.00
CA TYR A 35 2.67 -9.08 -21.54
C TYR A 35 4.18 -8.84 -21.71
N CYS A 36 4.71 -7.71 -21.24
CA CYS A 36 6.14 -7.43 -21.29
C CYS A 36 6.89 -8.19 -20.18
N ALA A 37 7.71 -9.16 -20.57
CA ALA A 37 8.56 -9.93 -19.65
C ALA A 37 9.84 -9.17 -19.22
N ASN A 38 10.32 -8.23 -20.04
CA ASN A 38 11.53 -7.46 -19.73
C ASN A 38 11.20 -6.31 -18.75
N VAL A 39 11.94 -6.23 -17.64
CA VAL A 39 11.70 -5.25 -16.57
C VAL A 39 11.91 -3.81 -17.04
N VAL A 40 13.00 -3.53 -17.77
CA VAL A 40 13.34 -2.17 -18.23
C VAL A 40 12.30 -1.66 -19.23
N ASN A 41 11.93 -2.50 -20.19
CA ASN A 41 10.88 -2.16 -21.15
C ASN A 41 9.54 -2.01 -20.44
N SER A 42 9.22 -2.86 -19.47
CA SER A 42 7.96 -2.78 -18.70
C SER A 42 7.85 -1.46 -17.95
N GLN A 43 8.92 -0.94 -17.35
CA GLN A 43 8.91 0.39 -16.70
C GLN A 43 8.71 1.52 -17.71
N THR A 44 9.34 1.43 -18.89
CA THR A 44 9.20 2.44 -19.95
C THR A 44 7.76 2.48 -20.48
N ILE A 45 7.18 1.32 -20.76
CA ILE A 45 5.79 1.21 -21.21
C ILE A 45 4.82 1.66 -20.11
N LEU A 46 5.11 1.36 -18.84
CA LEU A 46 4.30 1.85 -17.70
C LEU A 46 4.25 3.38 -17.65
N CYS A 47 5.40 4.05 -17.83
CA CYS A 47 5.45 5.50 -17.87
C CYS A 47 4.65 6.06 -19.06
N MET A 48 4.84 5.50 -20.25
CA MET A 48 4.09 5.89 -21.45
C MET A 48 2.58 5.68 -21.27
N LEU A 49 2.18 4.54 -20.70
CA LEU A 49 0.78 4.24 -20.42
C LEU A 49 0.16 5.25 -19.46
N PHE A 50 0.87 5.61 -18.39
CA PHE A 50 0.43 6.65 -17.47
C PHE A 50 0.24 7.99 -18.20
N ASP A 51 1.21 8.42 -19.01
CA ASP A 51 1.14 9.71 -19.71
C ASP A 51 -0.05 9.73 -20.71
N LEU A 52 -0.32 8.61 -21.40
CA LEU A 52 -1.48 8.46 -22.30
C LEU A 52 -2.82 8.49 -21.56
N ILE A 53 -2.90 7.84 -20.39
CA ILE A 53 -4.10 7.86 -19.55
C ILE A 53 -4.36 9.26 -19.01
N ASP A 54 -3.32 9.94 -18.53
CA ASP A 54 -3.44 11.29 -17.98
C ASP A 54 -3.89 12.30 -19.06
N GLN A 55 -3.34 12.20 -20.27
CA GLN A 55 -3.81 12.99 -21.42
C GLN A 55 -5.27 12.70 -21.77
N THR A 56 -5.70 11.44 -21.71
CA THR A 56 -7.09 11.06 -21.99
C THR A 56 -8.04 11.57 -20.90
N ALA A 57 -7.63 11.51 -19.63
CA ALA A 57 -8.45 11.97 -18.50
C ALA A 57 -8.65 13.50 -18.51
N ASN A 58 -7.66 14.25 -19.00
CA ASN A 58 -7.74 15.70 -19.14
C ASN A 58 -8.43 16.15 -20.44
N GLY A 59 -8.59 15.25 -21.42
CA GLY A 59 -9.18 15.52 -22.72
C GLY A 59 -10.65 15.10 -22.78
N ASP A 60 -11.54 16.05 -22.47
CA ASP A 60 -13.00 16.04 -22.67
C ASP A 60 -13.80 14.84 -22.10
N ALA A 61 -14.83 15.13 -21.30
CA ALA A 61 -15.57 14.18 -20.45
C ALA A 61 -16.41 13.12 -21.19
N THR A 62 -16.31 13.05 -22.52
CA THR A 62 -16.96 12.06 -23.39
C THR A 62 -16.06 10.86 -23.71
N SER A 63 -14.85 10.79 -23.14
CA SER A 63 -13.89 9.73 -23.42
C SER A 63 -14.49 8.34 -23.15
N LYS A 64 -14.53 7.52 -24.21
CA LYS A 64 -14.85 6.09 -24.19
C LYS A 64 -14.17 5.39 -22.99
N PRO A 65 -14.83 4.44 -22.31
CA PRO A 65 -14.22 3.77 -21.16
C PRO A 65 -12.90 3.12 -21.57
N LEU A 66 -11.79 3.63 -21.01
CA LEU A 66 -10.46 3.07 -21.21
C LEU A 66 -10.48 1.57 -20.86
N PHE A 67 -9.74 0.78 -21.64
CA PHE A 67 -9.60 -0.68 -21.50
C PHE A 67 -10.84 -1.53 -21.83
N GLN A 68 -12.02 -0.96 -22.06
CA GLN A 68 -13.21 -1.75 -22.37
C GLN A 68 -13.03 -2.57 -23.65
N ASP A 69 -12.44 -1.98 -24.69
CA ASP A 69 -12.15 -2.69 -25.94
C ASP A 69 -11.18 -3.86 -25.72
N LEU A 70 -10.14 -3.68 -24.88
CA LEU A 70 -9.20 -4.77 -24.58
C LEU A 70 -9.89 -5.92 -23.86
N VAL A 71 -10.79 -5.62 -22.92
CA VAL A 71 -11.55 -6.64 -22.19
C VAL A 71 -12.50 -7.40 -23.13
N LEU A 72 -13.12 -6.69 -24.07
CA LEU A 72 -13.99 -7.31 -25.09
C LEU A 72 -13.20 -8.17 -26.07
N CYS A 73 -12.02 -7.72 -26.50
CA CYS A 73 -11.18 -8.46 -27.45
C CYS A 73 -10.39 -9.60 -26.81
N HIS A 74 -10.10 -9.54 -25.51
CA HIS A 74 -9.28 -10.52 -24.81
C HIS A 74 -9.86 -10.82 -23.42
N GLN A 75 -10.69 -11.86 -23.34
CA GLN A 75 -11.48 -12.21 -22.13
C GLN A 75 -10.65 -12.30 -20.83
N SER A 76 -9.41 -12.80 -20.88
CA SER A 76 -8.55 -12.93 -19.70
C SER A 76 -7.73 -11.67 -19.38
N PHE A 77 -7.87 -10.59 -20.15
CA PHE A 77 -6.99 -9.42 -20.04
C PHE A 77 -7.13 -8.73 -18.68
N SER A 78 -8.35 -8.55 -18.18
CA SER A 78 -8.61 -7.95 -16.86
C SER A 78 -7.91 -8.70 -15.73
N HIS A 79 -7.95 -10.03 -15.77
CA HIS A 79 -7.26 -10.89 -14.81
C HIS A 79 -5.74 -10.79 -14.93
N HIS A 80 -5.19 -10.82 -16.15
CA HIS A 80 -3.75 -10.67 -16.37
C HIS A 80 -3.24 -9.29 -15.95
N LEU A 81 -4.02 -8.25 -16.22
CA LEU A 81 -3.74 -6.88 -15.80
C LEU A 81 -3.73 -6.75 -14.28
N ALA A 82 -4.74 -7.26 -13.60
CA ALA A 82 -4.80 -7.30 -12.13
C ALA A 82 -3.56 -7.99 -11.53
N ARG A 83 -3.21 -9.17 -12.06
CA ARG A 83 -2.01 -9.91 -11.63
C ARG A 83 -0.71 -9.17 -11.92
N LYS A 84 -0.61 -8.51 -13.08
CA LYS A 84 0.56 -7.68 -13.41
C LYS A 84 0.70 -6.51 -12.43
N ILE A 85 -0.39 -5.81 -12.13
CA ILE A 85 -0.39 -4.69 -11.17
C ILE A 85 0.05 -5.18 -9.78
N ALA A 86 -0.58 -6.25 -9.27
CA ALA A 86 -0.22 -6.84 -7.98
C ALA A 86 1.26 -7.22 -7.93
N PHE A 87 1.72 -7.94 -8.96
CA PHE A 87 3.11 -8.35 -9.10
C PHE A 87 4.09 -7.17 -9.11
N GLU A 88 3.78 -6.10 -9.85
CA GLU A 88 4.63 -4.91 -9.94
C GLU A 88 4.69 -4.16 -8.59
N PHE A 89 3.59 -4.09 -7.84
CA PHE A 89 3.59 -3.53 -6.48
C PHE A 89 4.45 -4.32 -5.50
N HIS A 90 4.69 -5.62 -5.72
CA HIS A 90 5.61 -6.41 -4.91
C HIS A 90 7.10 -6.17 -5.22
N ARG A 91 7.44 -5.52 -6.33
CA ARG A 91 8.84 -5.34 -6.75
C ARG A 91 9.58 -4.29 -5.90
N GLU A 92 10.85 -4.56 -5.58
CA GLU A 92 11.72 -3.66 -4.80
C GLU A 92 11.85 -2.26 -5.43
N TYR A 93 11.89 -2.18 -6.76
CA TYR A 93 12.05 -0.91 -7.48
C TYR A 93 10.76 -0.08 -7.54
N MET A 94 9.61 -0.63 -7.12
CA MET A 94 8.33 0.07 -7.19
C MET A 94 8.19 1.02 -6.00
N VAL A 95 8.91 2.14 -6.08
CA VAL A 95 9.05 3.18 -5.06
C VAL A 95 8.93 4.56 -5.72
N GLY A 96 8.44 5.54 -4.97
CA GLY A 96 8.40 6.92 -5.40
C GLY A 96 7.36 7.17 -6.49
N ILE A 97 7.73 7.95 -7.50
CA ILE A 97 6.86 8.36 -8.60
C ILE A 97 6.36 7.15 -9.40
N LEU A 98 7.18 6.12 -9.59
CA LEU A 98 6.77 4.95 -10.38
C LEU A 98 5.60 4.20 -9.73
N ALA A 99 5.64 4.05 -8.39
CA ALA A 99 4.55 3.45 -7.63
C ALA A 99 3.27 4.30 -7.74
N GLN A 100 3.40 5.64 -7.69
CA GLN A 100 2.26 6.55 -7.87
C GLN A 100 1.64 6.43 -9.27
N LYS A 101 2.46 6.33 -10.33
CA LYS A 101 1.98 6.10 -11.70
C LYS A 101 1.19 4.78 -11.80
N LEU A 102 1.72 3.70 -11.23
CA LEU A 102 1.03 2.40 -11.20
C LEU A 102 -0.30 2.47 -10.42
N LEU A 103 -0.32 3.17 -9.28
CA LEU A 103 -1.53 3.39 -8.49
C LEU A 103 -2.57 4.22 -9.25
N HIS A 104 -2.14 5.22 -10.02
CA HIS A 104 -3.03 5.99 -10.87
C HIS A 104 -3.69 5.11 -11.95
N ILE A 105 -2.90 4.26 -12.63
CA ILE A 105 -3.42 3.30 -13.61
C ILE A 105 -4.46 2.37 -12.97
N LEU A 106 -4.15 1.83 -11.78
CA LEU A 106 -5.09 1.01 -11.03
C LEU A 106 -6.40 1.76 -10.71
N ARG A 107 -6.32 3.02 -10.31
CA ARG A 107 -7.51 3.86 -10.03
C ARG A 107 -8.36 4.08 -11.28
N VAL A 108 -7.75 4.36 -12.43
CA VAL A 108 -8.49 4.50 -13.69
C VAL A 108 -9.18 3.20 -14.05
N PHE A 109 -8.46 2.08 -13.98
CA PHE A 109 -9.02 0.75 -14.23
C PHE A 109 -10.22 0.42 -13.30
N MET A 110 -10.13 0.81 -12.02
CA MET A 110 -11.21 0.67 -11.04
C MET A 110 -12.45 1.48 -11.42
N ILE A 111 -12.26 2.74 -11.83
CA ILE A 111 -13.34 3.66 -12.22
C ILE A 111 -14.02 3.17 -13.51
N SER A 112 -13.30 2.52 -14.41
CA SER A 112 -13.83 1.89 -15.63
C SER A 112 -14.73 0.67 -15.37
N GLY A 113 -15.09 0.37 -14.11
CA GLY A 113 -15.99 -0.73 -13.76
C GLY A 113 -15.35 -2.12 -13.83
N LEU A 114 -14.04 -2.19 -14.04
CA LEU A 114 -13.32 -3.46 -14.17
C LEU A 114 -12.93 -4.06 -12.80
N ALA A 115 -13.39 -3.44 -11.71
CA ALA A 115 -13.10 -3.88 -10.36
C ALA A 115 -13.65 -5.26 -10.03
N GLN A 116 -14.77 -5.64 -10.65
CA GLN A 116 -15.34 -6.98 -10.53
C GLN A 116 -14.41 -8.12 -10.97
N PHE A 117 -13.34 -7.80 -11.72
CA PHE A 117 -12.38 -8.78 -12.22
C PHE A 117 -11.16 -8.95 -11.32
N PHE A 118 -11.09 -8.31 -10.14
CA PHE A 118 -10.01 -8.58 -9.21
C PHE A 118 -10.19 -9.97 -8.60
N PRO A 119 -9.35 -10.94 -8.97
CA PRO A 119 -9.40 -12.23 -8.30
C PRO A 119 -9.05 -12.03 -6.82
N VAL A 120 -9.82 -12.65 -5.94
CA VAL A 120 -9.34 -12.94 -4.59
C VAL A 120 -8.25 -13.99 -4.75
N VAL A 121 -7.00 -13.55 -4.92
CA VAL A 121 -5.89 -14.50 -5.00
C VAL A 121 -5.58 -14.96 -3.59
N GLY A 122 -5.70 -16.27 -3.35
CA GLY A 122 -5.62 -16.89 -2.03
C GLY A 122 -4.29 -16.74 -1.28
N ASP A 123 -3.24 -16.25 -1.94
CA ASP A 123 -1.86 -16.48 -1.50
C ASP A 123 -1.07 -15.16 -1.33
N HIS A 124 -1.62 -14.18 -0.61
CA HIS A 124 -0.98 -12.85 -0.36
C HIS A 124 -0.59 -12.04 -1.61
N THR A 125 -1.00 -12.47 -2.80
CA THR A 125 -0.66 -11.88 -4.10
C THR A 125 -1.82 -11.12 -4.72
N GLY A 126 -2.89 -10.89 -3.94
CA GLY A 126 -3.97 -10.01 -4.33
C GLY A 126 -3.54 -8.55 -4.27
N ILE A 127 -4.33 -7.69 -4.92
CA ILE A 127 -4.00 -6.28 -5.08
C ILE A 127 -4.01 -5.54 -3.75
N VAL A 128 -4.91 -5.87 -2.82
CA VAL A 128 -4.96 -5.18 -1.53
C VAL A 128 -3.68 -5.50 -0.75
N ALA A 129 -3.24 -6.76 -0.76
CA ALA A 129 -2.01 -7.16 -0.12
C ALA A 129 -0.80 -6.44 -0.73
N SER A 130 -0.67 -6.44 -2.07
CA SER A 130 0.43 -5.76 -2.76
C SER A 130 0.43 -4.25 -2.51
N LEU A 131 -0.75 -3.61 -2.44
CA LEU A 131 -0.87 -2.19 -2.13
C LEU A 131 -0.40 -1.86 -0.72
N LEU A 132 -0.80 -2.66 0.28
CA LEU A 132 -0.38 -2.48 1.67
C LEU A 132 1.13 -2.68 1.83
N GLU A 133 1.69 -3.71 1.19
CA GLU A 133 3.14 -3.92 1.14
C GLU A 133 3.86 -2.74 0.48
N CYS A 134 3.31 -2.21 -0.61
CA CYS A 134 3.85 -1.05 -1.29
C CYS A 134 3.78 0.21 -0.41
N CYS A 135 2.70 0.44 0.34
CA CYS A 135 2.58 1.53 1.32
C CYS A 135 3.70 1.47 2.35
N GLN A 136 3.93 0.29 2.92
CA GLN A 136 5.04 0.07 3.84
C GLN A 136 6.39 0.35 3.15
N ARG A 137 6.59 -0.11 1.91
CA ARG A 137 7.82 0.16 1.15
C ARG A 137 8.02 1.65 0.92
N GLN A 138 6.96 2.40 0.62
CA GLN A 138 7.04 3.86 0.45
C GLN A 138 7.49 4.54 1.75
N LEU A 139 6.91 4.19 2.90
CA LEU A 139 7.36 4.72 4.21
C LEU A 139 8.83 4.41 4.49
N CYS A 140 9.31 3.29 3.97
CA CYS A 140 10.68 2.83 4.18
C CYS A 140 11.66 3.36 3.14
N SER A 141 11.25 3.81 1.96
CA SER A 141 12.19 4.04 0.83
C SER A 141 11.95 5.34 0.06
N ALA A 142 10.76 5.93 0.13
CA ALA A 142 10.44 7.18 -0.55
C ALA A 142 10.62 8.39 0.38
N SER A 143 10.54 9.60 -0.19
CA SER A 143 10.37 10.81 0.62
C SER A 143 9.05 10.76 1.38
N LEU A 144 8.99 11.45 2.53
CA LEU A 144 7.79 11.46 3.36
C LEU A 144 6.55 11.93 2.59
N SER A 145 6.67 13.02 1.82
CA SER A 145 5.56 13.56 1.02
C SER A 145 5.05 12.57 -0.04
N THR A 146 5.96 11.87 -0.72
CA THR A 146 5.59 10.84 -1.71
C THR A 146 4.92 9.65 -1.04
N ALA A 147 5.43 9.20 0.11
CA ALA A 147 4.84 8.10 0.87
C ALA A 147 3.43 8.45 1.37
N GLU A 148 3.24 9.63 1.94
CA GLU A 148 1.93 10.10 2.41
C GLU A 148 0.92 10.22 1.25
N SER A 149 1.34 10.75 0.10
CA SER A 149 0.50 10.83 -1.10
C SER A 149 0.07 9.45 -1.61
N PHE A 150 1.00 8.48 -1.61
CA PHE A 150 0.71 7.10 -1.98
C PHE A 150 -0.27 6.45 -1.00
N ILE A 151 -0.02 6.55 0.31
CA ILE A 151 -0.90 5.99 1.35
C ILE A 151 -2.30 6.59 1.27
N HIS A 152 -2.42 7.91 1.14
CA HIS A 152 -3.71 8.58 0.98
C HIS A 152 -4.50 7.98 -0.19
N SER A 153 -3.87 7.87 -1.36
CA SER A 153 -4.49 7.31 -2.56
C SER A 153 -4.86 5.84 -2.40
N THR A 154 -4.02 5.05 -1.73
CA THR A 154 -4.30 3.64 -1.42
C THR A 154 -5.48 3.52 -0.46
N LEU A 155 -5.53 4.30 0.62
CA LEU A 155 -6.65 4.26 1.56
C LEU A 155 -7.96 4.70 0.91
N GLY A 156 -7.93 5.67 0.00
CA GLY A 156 -9.09 6.04 -0.81
C GLY A 156 -9.58 4.90 -1.70
N LEU A 157 -8.65 4.18 -2.34
CA LEU A 157 -8.99 3.02 -3.14
C LEU A 157 -9.58 1.87 -2.28
N LEU A 158 -8.96 1.57 -1.13
CA LEU A 158 -9.49 0.56 -0.21
C LEU A 158 -10.86 0.95 0.32
N SER A 159 -11.08 2.23 0.64
CA SER A 159 -12.39 2.72 1.05
C SER A 159 -13.44 2.57 -0.05
N ALA A 160 -13.08 2.84 -1.31
CA ALA A 160 -13.97 2.63 -2.45
C ALA A 160 -14.34 1.15 -2.63
N LEU A 161 -13.34 0.25 -2.57
CA LEU A 161 -13.54 -1.20 -2.63
C LEU A 161 -14.43 -1.71 -1.49
N LEU A 162 -14.22 -1.23 -0.26
CA LEU A 162 -15.03 -1.59 0.90
C LEU A 162 -16.49 -1.09 0.79
N ASN A 163 -16.73 -0.04 0.02
CA ASN A 163 -18.08 0.48 -0.25
C ASN A 163 -18.75 -0.18 -1.46
N HIS A 164 -18.02 -0.96 -2.25
CA HIS A 164 -18.56 -1.66 -3.42
C HIS A 164 -19.03 -3.07 -3.01
N PRO A 165 -20.34 -3.34 -2.87
CA PRO A 165 -20.82 -4.54 -2.19
C PRO A 165 -20.25 -5.88 -2.73
N PRO A 166 -20.11 -6.08 -4.06
CA PRO A 166 -19.47 -7.29 -4.59
C PRO A 166 -18.03 -7.52 -4.12
N MET A 167 -17.28 -6.46 -3.81
CA MET A 167 -15.85 -6.50 -3.47
C MET A 167 -15.58 -6.28 -1.98
N ALA A 168 -16.58 -5.87 -1.21
CA ALA A 168 -16.39 -5.46 0.17
C ALA A 168 -15.86 -6.60 1.05
N GLU A 169 -16.43 -7.81 0.92
CA GLU A 169 -16.06 -8.92 1.79
C GLU A 169 -14.70 -9.51 1.43
N SER A 170 -14.40 -9.66 0.14
CA SER A 170 -13.07 -10.07 -0.32
C SER A 170 -11.98 -9.09 0.11
N THR A 171 -12.24 -7.79 -0.03
CA THR A 171 -11.33 -6.73 0.42
C THR A 171 -11.08 -6.81 1.92
N LYS A 172 -12.13 -7.00 2.74
CA LYS A 172 -11.97 -7.20 4.19
C LYS A 172 -11.13 -8.42 4.50
N GLN A 173 -11.40 -9.55 3.82
CA GLN A 173 -10.65 -10.79 4.02
C GLN A 173 -9.16 -10.61 3.69
N GLU A 174 -8.85 -9.93 2.60
CA GLU A 174 -7.47 -9.69 2.19
C GLU A 174 -6.73 -8.72 3.13
N ILE A 175 -7.41 -7.67 3.61
CA ILE A 175 -6.90 -6.79 4.68
C ILE A 175 -6.62 -7.63 5.92
N MET A 176 -7.55 -8.49 6.34
CA MET A 176 -7.41 -9.32 7.54
C MET A 176 -6.20 -10.26 7.45
N ILE A 177 -6.00 -10.89 6.30
CA ILE A 177 -4.88 -11.80 6.03
C ILE A 177 -3.53 -11.05 6.02
N THR A 178 -3.52 -9.83 5.48
CA THR A 178 -2.27 -9.08 5.24
C THR A 178 -1.90 -8.11 6.37
N ALA A 179 -2.86 -7.74 7.21
CA ALA A 179 -2.71 -6.70 8.21
C ALA A 179 -1.55 -6.92 9.18
N VAL A 180 -1.38 -8.16 9.66
CA VAL A 180 -0.31 -8.50 10.61
C VAL A 180 1.05 -8.62 9.91
N PRO A 181 1.21 -9.37 8.80
CA PRO A 181 2.49 -9.44 8.08
C PRO A 181 3.08 -8.08 7.67
N VAL A 182 2.21 -7.13 7.29
CA VAL A 182 2.62 -5.80 6.79
C VAL A 182 2.67 -4.73 7.90
N ASN A 183 2.26 -5.06 9.13
CA ASN A 183 2.12 -4.10 10.23
C ASN A 183 1.26 -2.89 9.80
N ILE A 184 0.03 -3.18 9.36
CA ILE A 184 -0.90 -2.16 8.84
C ILE A 184 -1.14 -1.03 9.85
N ILE A 185 -1.09 -1.32 11.15
CA ILE A 185 -1.30 -0.30 12.18
C ILE A 185 -0.23 0.80 12.14
N GLY A 186 1.01 0.47 11.73
CA GLY A 186 2.05 1.45 11.47
C GLY A 186 1.76 2.37 10.28
N ILE A 187 1.11 1.84 9.23
CA ILE A 187 0.64 2.63 8.08
C ILE A 187 -0.49 3.55 8.52
N LEU A 188 -1.49 3.01 9.24
CA LEU A 188 -2.65 3.75 9.71
C LEU A 188 -2.27 4.84 10.72
N SER A 189 -1.30 4.61 11.62
CA SER A 189 -0.81 5.65 12.51
C SER A 189 -0.24 6.86 11.74
N HIS A 190 0.52 6.60 10.67
CA HIS A 190 1.07 7.66 9.83
C HIS A 190 -0.05 8.44 9.12
N ALA A 191 -1.03 7.74 8.56
CA ALA A 191 -2.17 8.36 7.89
C ALA A 191 -3.02 9.22 8.84
N ILE A 192 -3.27 8.78 10.08
CA ILE A 192 -3.99 9.58 11.08
C ILE A 192 -3.23 10.88 11.39
N ILE A 193 -1.91 10.80 11.60
CA ILE A 193 -1.09 11.99 11.89
C ILE A 193 -1.15 12.96 10.69
N SER A 194 -0.93 12.48 9.48
CA SER A 194 -1.01 13.26 8.23
C SER A 194 -2.37 13.96 8.09
N ALA A 195 -3.47 13.24 8.30
CA ALA A 195 -4.82 13.79 8.21
C ALA A 195 -5.06 14.92 9.23
N VAL A 196 -4.56 14.78 10.46
CA VAL A 196 -4.67 15.82 11.50
C VAL A 196 -3.81 17.04 11.16
N GLU A 197 -2.55 16.84 10.74
CA GLU A 197 -1.64 17.93 10.37
C GLU A 197 -2.16 18.75 9.18
N ARG A 198 -2.79 18.08 8.21
CA ARG A 198 -3.36 18.68 6.99
C ARG A 198 -4.81 19.14 7.15
N SER A 199 -5.43 18.94 8.32
CA SER A 199 -6.84 19.24 8.57
C SER A 199 -7.79 18.59 7.56
N ASN A 200 -7.51 17.34 7.16
CA ASN A 200 -8.27 16.62 6.14
C ASN A 200 -9.20 15.56 6.78
N MET A 201 -10.48 15.92 6.96
CA MET A 201 -11.48 15.01 7.54
C MET A 201 -11.75 13.78 6.67
N ALA A 202 -11.76 13.93 5.33
CA ALA A 202 -12.01 12.82 4.42
C ALA A 202 -10.90 11.76 4.51
N GLU A 203 -9.63 12.20 4.57
CA GLU A 203 -8.48 11.30 4.79
C GLU A 203 -8.58 10.56 6.12
N LEU A 204 -8.97 11.27 7.19
CA LEU A 204 -9.20 10.64 8.49
C LEU A 204 -10.30 9.57 8.41
N ASP A 205 -11.43 9.85 7.75
CA ASP A 205 -12.56 8.93 7.65
C ASP A 205 -12.24 7.66 6.85
N MET A 206 -11.48 7.79 5.75
CA MET A 206 -10.96 6.65 5.00
C MET A 206 -10.05 5.78 5.88
N THR A 207 -9.18 6.42 6.66
CA THR A 207 -8.25 5.74 7.57
C THR A 207 -8.99 5.00 8.70
N ILE A 208 -9.99 5.64 9.32
CA ILE A 208 -10.83 5.05 10.37
C ILE A 208 -11.61 3.84 9.84
N ARG A 209 -12.08 3.89 8.59
CA ARG A 209 -12.77 2.76 7.96
C ARG A 209 -11.86 1.54 7.82
N VAL A 210 -10.61 1.71 7.44
CA VAL A 210 -9.65 0.59 7.36
C VAL A 210 -9.27 0.11 8.77
N LEU A 211 -9.11 1.03 9.73
CA LEU A 211 -8.86 0.69 11.14
C LEU A 211 -9.99 -0.16 11.74
N SER A 212 -11.25 0.10 11.41
CA SER A 212 -12.38 -0.69 11.92
C SER A 212 -12.36 -2.13 11.42
N ILE A 213 -11.90 -2.37 10.20
CA ILE A 213 -11.66 -3.74 9.71
C ILE A 213 -10.53 -4.41 10.48
N TYR A 214 -9.45 -3.68 10.77
CA TYR A 214 -8.36 -4.19 11.61
C TYR A 214 -8.82 -4.51 13.05
N GLN A 215 -9.74 -3.72 13.61
CA GLN A 215 -10.33 -3.99 14.93
C GLN A 215 -11.13 -5.31 14.98
N ILE A 216 -11.74 -5.72 13.87
CA ILE A 216 -12.44 -7.02 13.80
C ILE A 216 -11.49 -8.17 14.13
N LEU A 217 -10.20 -8.08 13.75
CA LEU A 217 -9.19 -9.09 14.06
C LEU A 217 -8.88 -9.24 15.56
N LEU A 218 -9.12 -8.19 16.36
CA LEU A 218 -8.92 -8.24 17.82
C LEU A 218 -9.99 -9.07 18.52
N HIS A 219 -11.20 -9.09 17.95
CA HIS A 219 -12.40 -9.66 18.56
C HIS A 219 -12.80 -11.01 17.97
N LYS A 220 -12.58 -11.23 16.67
CA LYS A 220 -12.86 -12.55 16.07
C LYS A 220 -11.87 -13.58 16.61
N ARG A 221 -12.38 -14.69 17.15
CA ARG A 221 -11.66 -15.96 17.07
C ARG A 221 -11.49 -16.21 15.58
N VAL A 222 -10.27 -16.05 15.07
CA VAL A 222 -9.97 -16.40 13.68
C VAL A 222 -10.08 -17.92 13.60
N ASP A 223 -11.29 -18.42 13.40
CA ASP A 223 -11.49 -19.83 13.13
C ASP A 223 -10.68 -20.14 11.87
N ARG A 224 -9.94 -21.25 11.95
CA ARG A 224 -8.91 -21.68 10.98
C ARG A 224 -9.29 -21.25 9.56
N ILE A 225 -8.46 -20.40 8.95
CA ILE A 225 -8.55 -20.17 7.51
C ILE A 225 -8.16 -21.53 6.88
N SER A 226 -9.10 -22.29 6.34
CA SER A 226 -8.88 -23.71 6.04
C SER A 226 -8.10 -23.98 4.75
N ASN A 227 -7.03 -23.23 4.45
CA ASN A 227 -6.27 -23.40 3.20
C ASN A 227 -4.76 -23.36 3.46
N GLY A 228 -4.17 -24.49 3.87
CA GLY A 228 -2.81 -24.95 3.53
C GLY A 228 -1.57 -24.14 3.96
N ASP A 229 -1.64 -22.82 4.07
CA ASP A 229 -0.52 -21.94 4.34
C ASP A 229 -0.40 -21.64 5.83
N ILE A 230 0.79 -21.22 6.26
CA ILE A 230 1.24 -21.06 7.65
C ILE A 230 0.30 -20.11 8.40
N LEU A 231 -0.77 -20.65 8.96
CA LEU A 231 -1.74 -19.87 9.70
C LEU A 231 -1.33 -19.79 11.14
N LEU A 232 -0.91 -18.60 11.52
CA LEU A 232 -0.71 -18.23 12.90
C LEU A 232 -1.99 -18.55 13.67
N SER A 233 -1.84 -19.27 14.79
CA SER A 233 -2.98 -19.53 15.65
C SER A 233 -3.58 -18.19 16.15
N PRO A 234 -4.88 -18.12 16.44
CA PRO A 234 -5.52 -16.86 16.88
C PRO A 234 -4.80 -16.15 18.05
N PRO A 235 -4.25 -16.87 19.05
CA PRO A 235 -3.43 -16.24 20.09
C PRO A 235 -2.18 -15.55 19.55
N VAL A 236 -1.52 -16.14 18.55
CA VAL A 236 -0.32 -15.58 17.92
C VAL A 236 -0.68 -14.33 17.11
N VAL A 237 -1.75 -14.36 16.31
CA VAL A 237 -2.25 -13.18 15.58
C VAL A 237 -2.53 -12.04 16.55
N LYS A 238 -3.30 -12.29 17.61
CA LYS A 238 -3.62 -11.29 18.63
C LYS A 238 -2.36 -10.74 19.31
N SER A 239 -1.44 -11.61 19.72
CA SER A 239 -0.17 -11.20 20.33
C SER A 239 0.63 -10.28 19.41
N ARG A 240 0.69 -10.59 18.11
CA ARG A 240 1.38 -9.74 17.12
C ARG A 240 0.69 -8.41 16.89
N ILE A 241 -0.64 -8.40 16.82
CA ILE A 241 -1.39 -7.14 16.75
C ILE A 241 -1.05 -6.25 17.94
N LEU A 242 -1.13 -6.80 19.17
CA LEU A 242 -0.81 -6.05 20.39
C LEU A 242 0.63 -5.56 20.42
N GLU A 243 1.58 -6.40 19.97
CA GLU A 243 2.99 -6.03 19.84
C GLU A 243 3.17 -4.85 18.89
N CYS A 244 2.66 -4.95 17.65
CA CYS A 244 2.73 -3.89 16.66
C CYS A 244 2.06 -2.60 17.13
N THR A 245 0.88 -2.71 17.75
CA THR A 245 0.15 -1.56 18.29
C THR A 245 0.91 -0.89 19.41
N SER A 246 1.49 -1.64 20.35
CA SER A 246 2.24 -1.08 21.47
C SER A 246 3.43 -0.21 21.03
N ARG A 247 4.04 -0.54 19.88
CA ARG A 247 5.18 0.19 19.31
C ARG A 247 4.80 1.57 18.75
N VAL A 248 3.59 1.71 18.18
CA VAL A 248 3.16 2.94 17.51
C VAL A 248 2.16 3.76 18.33
N TRP A 249 1.51 3.14 19.32
CA TRP A 249 0.41 3.71 20.09
C TRP A 249 0.73 5.07 20.73
N HIS A 250 1.71 5.10 21.64
CA HIS A 250 2.04 6.29 22.41
C HIS A 250 2.62 7.39 21.53
N HIS A 251 3.44 7.02 20.54
CA HIS A 251 3.99 8.00 19.61
C HIS A 251 2.90 8.70 18.82
N THR A 252 1.96 7.94 18.26
CA THR A 252 0.83 8.47 17.49
C THR A 252 -0.03 9.39 18.35
N LEU A 253 -0.36 8.95 19.57
CA LEU A 253 -1.12 9.75 20.52
C LEU A 253 -0.41 11.08 20.84
N ASN A 254 0.88 11.04 21.14
CA ASN A 254 1.68 12.21 21.45
C ASN A 254 1.79 13.16 20.25
N ARG A 255 1.93 12.64 19.03
CA ARG A 255 1.95 13.42 17.78
C ARG A 255 0.64 14.16 17.53
N ILE A 256 -0.50 13.49 17.72
CA ILE A 256 -1.82 14.12 17.60
C ILE A 256 -2.01 15.19 18.70
N LEU A 257 -1.58 14.91 19.93
CA LEU A 257 -1.65 15.86 21.04
C LEU A 257 -0.76 17.10 20.81
N ALA A 258 0.44 16.92 20.29
CA ALA A 258 1.39 18.00 20.01
C ALA A 258 0.94 18.92 18.86
N THR A 259 0.06 18.45 17.97
CA THR A 259 -0.49 19.26 16.89
C THR A 259 -1.41 20.34 17.47
N ARG A 260 -0.97 21.60 17.41
CA ARG A 260 -1.77 22.77 17.81
C ARG A 260 -2.75 23.12 16.69
N PRO A 261 -4.08 23.02 16.90
CA PRO A 261 -5.05 23.37 15.87
C PRO A 261 -4.97 24.83 15.46
N LYS A 262 -5.09 25.11 14.17
CA LYS A 262 -5.10 26.47 13.61
C LYS A 262 -6.51 27.05 13.51
N ASP A 263 -7.52 26.19 13.36
CA ASP A 263 -8.91 26.57 13.17
C ASP A 263 -9.88 25.53 13.77
N THR A 264 -11.18 25.80 13.63
CA THR A 264 -12.27 24.93 14.12
C THR A 264 -12.33 23.61 13.35
N THR A 265 -12.03 23.60 12.05
CA THR A 265 -12.00 22.39 11.22
C THR A 265 -10.93 21.43 11.71
N GLN A 266 -9.69 21.90 11.89
CA GLN A 266 -8.58 21.11 12.40
C GLN A 266 -8.82 20.65 13.83
N THR A 267 -9.50 21.47 14.65
CA THR A 267 -9.94 21.07 15.99
C THR A 267 -10.89 19.88 15.92
N GLY A 268 -11.83 19.87 14.98
CA GLY A 268 -12.73 18.75 14.72
C GLY A 268 -12.00 17.48 14.29
N VAL A 269 -11.10 17.58 13.30
CA VAL A 269 -10.27 16.45 12.83
C VAL A 269 -9.42 15.87 13.95
N ARG A 270 -8.72 16.73 14.71
CA ARG A 270 -7.88 16.31 15.86
C ARG A 270 -8.70 15.62 16.94
N THR A 271 -9.87 16.16 17.28
CA THR A 271 -10.75 15.59 18.31
C THR A 271 -11.24 14.21 17.91
N LYS A 272 -11.70 14.05 16.66
CA LYS A 272 -12.12 12.76 16.11
C LYS A 272 -10.98 11.75 16.13
N ALA A 273 -9.79 12.15 15.65
CA ALA A 273 -8.60 11.30 15.66
C ALA A 273 -8.20 10.85 17.08
N LEU A 274 -8.21 11.77 18.06
CA LEU A 274 -7.91 11.43 19.46
C LEU A 274 -8.91 10.43 20.03
N ASN A 275 -10.20 10.63 19.81
CA ASN A 275 -11.25 9.76 20.32
C ASN A 275 -11.15 8.36 19.69
N THR A 276 -11.03 8.29 18.37
CA THR A 276 -10.91 7.01 17.66
C THR A 276 -9.63 6.28 18.02
N TRP A 277 -8.49 6.98 18.09
CA TRP A 277 -7.24 6.35 18.50
C TRP A 277 -7.39 5.82 19.93
N ARG A 278 -7.79 6.65 20.92
CA ARG A 278 -8.03 6.22 22.32
C ARG A 278 -8.90 4.97 22.44
N GLN A 279 -10.05 4.96 21.78
CA GLN A 279 -10.96 3.83 21.76
C GLN A 279 -10.28 2.55 21.23
N TYR A 280 -9.48 2.67 20.17
CA TYR A 280 -8.71 1.55 19.64
C TYR A 280 -7.67 1.00 20.62
N GLY A 281 -6.96 1.87 21.34
CA GLY A 281 -6.01 1.44 22.38
C GLY A 281 -6.68 0.81 23.59
N ASP A 282 -7.83 1.32 24.01
CA ASP A 282 -8.62 0.73 25.10
C ASP A 282 -9.03 -0.72 24.76
N GLN A 283 -9.44 -0.98 23.51
CA GLN A 283 -9.70 -2.34 23.01
C GLN A 283 -8.45 -3.25 23.02
N CYS A 284 -7.27 -2.66 22.87
CA CYS A 284 -5.99 -3.36 22.98
C CYS A 284 -5.47 -3.48 24.44
N GLY A 285 -6.21 -2.95 25.42
CA GLY A 285 -5.77 -2.90 26.82
C GLY A 285 -4.63 -1.90 27.09
N LEU A 286 -4.41 -0.94 26.19
CA LEU A 286 -3.38 0.09 26.32
C LEU A 286 -3.94 1.27 27.11
N LYS A 287 -3.45 1.49 28.32
CA LYS A 287 -3.92 2.57 29.19
C LYS A 287 -3.33 3.92 28.78
N ASN A 288 -4.16 4.96 28.83
CA ASN A 288 -3.73 6.37 28.84
C ASN A 288 -3.07 6.73 30.19
N SER A 289 -2.00 6.04 30.57
CA SER A 289 -1.30 6.43 31.79
C SER A 289 -0.54 7.73 31.53
N LYS A 290 -0.82 8.77 32.33
CA LYS A 290 -0.13 10.07 32.27
C LYS A 290 1.39 9.95 32.57
N ASN A 291 1.84 8.76 33.01
CA ASN A 291 3.20 8.45 33.45
C ASN A 291 3.87 7.35 32.61
N VAL A 292 3.62 7.25 31.29
CA VAL A 292 4.52 6.48 30.41
C VAL A 292 5.80 7.29 30.16
N ASN A 293 6.53 7.58 31.24
CA ASN A 293 7.81 8.28 31.22
C ASN A 293 9.00 7.30 31.01
N GLY A 294 8.77 6.02 30.69
CA GLY A 294 9.83 5.03 30.86
C GLY A 294 9.93 3.90 29.84
N SER A 295 8.94 3.66 28.99
CA SER A 295 9.10 2.67 27.93
C SER A 295 9.27 3.37 26.59
N ASN A 296 10.52 3.73 26.29
CA ASN A 296 10.97 4.16 24.96
C ASN A 296 10.81 3.02 23.93
N PHE A 297 9.58 2.54 23.73
CA PHE A 297 9.24 1.70 22.58
C PHE A 297 9.34 2.51 21.29
N TYR A 298 9.27 3.84 21.37
CA TYR A 298 9.64 4.73 20.28
C TYR A 298 11.13 5.02 20.35
N GLY A 299 11.88 4.53 19.37
CA GLY A 299 13.34 4.55 19.37
C GLY A 299 13.92 3.35 18.65
N PRO A 300 15.25 3.33 18.45
CA PRO A 300 15.92 2.12 17.99
C PRO A 300 15.79 1.04 19.07
N SER A 301 15.44 -0.17 18.65
CA SER A 301 15.61 -1.39 19.45
C SER A 301 17.06 -1.54 19.87
N GLN A 302 17.27 -2.24 20.99
CA GLN A 302 18.62 -2.46 21.48
C GLN A 302 19.47 -3.20 20.43
N PRO A 303 20.65 -2.65 20.07
CA PRO A 303 21.58 -3.32 19.17
C PRO A 303 21.92 -4.71 19.70
N SER A 304 22.14 -5.69 18.82
CA SER A 304 22.62 -7.00 19.27
C SER A 304 23.97 -6.82 19.97
N LYS A 305 24.05 -7.22 21.25
CA LYS A 305 25.30 -7.17 22.02
C LYS A 305 26.33 -8.20 21.53
N LEU A 306 25.86 -9.28 20.91
CA LEU A 306 26.66 -10.47 20.60
C LEU A 306 26.88 -10.71 19.10
N GLN A 307 26.07 -10.11 18.22
CA GLN A 307 26.10 -10.38 16.79
C GLN A 307 26.39 -9.11 15.98
N LYS A 308 27.34 -9.19 15.04
CA LYS A 308 27.58 -8.15 14.03
C LYS A 308 26.43 -8.14 13.00
N TYR A 309 26.25 -7.05 12.26
CA TYR A 309 25.09 -6.85 11.39
C TYR A 309 24.78 -8.00 10.41
N TRP A 310 25.78 -8.72 9.90
CA TRP A 310 25.58 -9.83 8.96
C TRP A 310 25.02 -11.11 9.61
N ARG A 311 24.98 -11.19 10.95
CA ARG A 311 24.38 -12.31 11.71
C ARG A 311 23.01 -11.96 12.29
N ILE A 312 22.54 -10.73 12.11
CA ILE A 312 21.26 -10.25 12.65
C ILE A 312 20.19 -10.42 11.57
N PRO A 313 18.96 -10.83 11.92
CA PRO A 313 17.84 -10.82 10.98
C PRO A 313 17.68 -9.45 10.31
N LYS A 314 17.48 -9.44 8.99
CA LYS A 314 17.31 -8.23 8.18
C LYS A 314 15.96 -7.56 8.49
N LYS A 315 15.92 -6.76 9.56
CA LYS A 315 14.79 -5.91 9.95
C LYS A 315 15.27 -4.52 10.37
N CYS A 316 14.42 -3.51 10.23
CA CYS A 316 14.72 -2.19 10.77
C CYS A 316 14.67 -2.23 12.30
N PHE A 317 15.66 -1.60 12.92
CA PHE A 317 15.74 -1.51 14.37
C PHE A 317 14.86 -0.40 14.92
N TRP A 318 14.41 0.55 14.09
CA TRP A 318 13.45 1.55 14.52
C TRP A 318 12.10 0.89 14.82
N ASN A 319 11.71 0.78 16.09
CA ASN A 319 10.55 0.01 16.51
C ASN A 319 9.22 0.48 15.88
N ALA A 320 9.11 1.78 15.63
CA ALA A 320 7.95 2.36 14.97
C ALA A 320 7.99 2.24 13.43
N CYS A 321 9.07 1.72 12.84
CA CYS A 321 9.07 1.40 11.42
C CYS A 321 7.99 0.34 11.18
N PRO A 322 7.10 0.52 10.19
CA PRO A 322 6.21 -0.55 9.76
C PRO A 322 6.96 -1.86 9.50
N CYS A 323 8.20 -1.77 9.02
CA CYS A 323 9.08 -2.89 8.71
C CYS A 323 9.76 -3.60 9.90
N ALA A 324 9.70 -3.05 11.12
CA ALA A 324 10.42 -3.61 12.27
C ALA A 324 9.76 -4.86 12.89
N GLY A 325 8.49 -5.11 12.59
CA GLY A 325 7.69 -6.20 13.15
C GLY A 325 7.39 -7.35 12.19
N GLN A 326 7.98 -7.33 10.99
CA GLN A 326 7.52 -8.21 9.92
C GLN A 326 7.89 -9.68 10.14
N LEU A 327 6.96 -10.53 9.74
CA LEU A 327 7.16 -11.97 9.61
C LEU A 327 7.72 -12.34 8.23
N VAL A 328 7.36 -11.56 7.21
CA VAL A 328 7.86 -11.72 5.84
C VAL A 328 9.05 -10.79 5.67
N ALA A 329 10.12 -11.30 5.03
CA ALA A 329 11.29 -10.48 4.72
C ALA A 329 10.84 -9.26 3.91
N SER A 330 11.18 -8.06 4.40
CA SER A 330 10.91 -6.84 3.65
C SER A 330 11.62 -6.89 2.30
N VAL A 331 10.85 -6.64 1.25
CA VAL A 331 11.35 -6.47 -0.13
C VAL A 331 11.87 -5.04 -0.31
N HIS A 332 12.72 -4.57 0.62
CA HIS A 332 13.40 -3.28 0.54
C HIS A 332 14.82 -3.35 1.09
N ARG A 333 15.67 -2.41 0.65
CA ARG A 333 17.06 -2.36 1.06
C ARG A 333 17.17 -1.95 2.53
N ILE A 334 18.00 -2.67 3.26
CA ILE A 334 18.34 -2.35 4.64
C ILE A 334 19.78 -1.89 4.69
N HIS A 335 19.99 -0.77 5.37
CA HIS A 335 21.27 -0.12 5.55
C HIS A 335 21.84 -0.44 6.93
N VAL A 336 23.16 -0.59 6.99
CA VAL A 336 23.89 -0.79 8.24
C VAL A 336 24.27 0.57 8.80
N CYS A 337 24.12 0.75 10.11
CA CYS A 337 24.67 1.90 10.82
C CYS A 337 26.19 1.95 10.65
N LYS A 338 26.69 2.97 9.94
CA LYS A 338 28.14 3.14 9.69
C LYS A 338 28.96 3.43 10.96
N GLY A 339 28.32 3.88 12.04
CA GLY A 339 28.99 4.15 13.31
C GLY A 339 29.26 2.88 14.12
N CYS A 340 28.23 2.06 14.33
CA CYS A 340 28.33 0.91 15.25
C CYS A 340 28.35 -0.46 14.57
N TYR A 341 27.93 -0.58 13.30
CA TYR A 341 27.79 -1.84 12.55
C TYR A 341 26.96 -2.93 13.25
N ARG A 342 26.05 -2.52 14.15
CA ARG A 342 25.21 -3.41 14.97
C ARG A 342 23.71 -3.11 14.85
N VAL A 343 23.36 -2.13 14.03
CA VAL A 343 21.99 -1.65 13.84
C VAL A 343 21.70 -1.56 12.36
N LEU A 344 20.49 -1.96 12.01
CA LEU A 344 19.97 -1.99 10.65
C LEU A 344 18.79 -1.00 10.53
N TYR A 345 18.73 -0.21 9.46
CA TYR A 345 17.67 0.76 9.19
C TYR A 345 17.19 0.66 7.75
N CYS A 346 15.91 0.89 7.50
CA CYS A 346 15.40 0.87 6.12
C CYS A 346 15.71 2.16 5.33
N ASN A 347 15.89 3.30 6.00
CA ASN A 347 16.31 4.56 5.38
C ASN A 347 17.00 5.50 6.37
N ALA A 348 17.46 6.65 5.84
CA ALA A 348 18.06 7.73 6.60
C ALA A 348 17.10 8.31 7.65
N THR A 349 15.80 8.39 7.38
CA THR A 349 14.80 8.88 8.33
C THR A 349 14.76 8.01 9.59
N CYS A 350 14.72 6.69 9.45
CA CYS A 350 14.79 5.76 10.58
C CYS A 350 16.13 5.77 11.32
N GLN A 351 17.19 6.30 10.72
CA GLN A 351 18.48 6.49 11.37
C GLN A 351 18.58 7.84 12.09
N ALA A 352 17.90 8.88 11.59
CA ALA A 352 17.96 10.25 12.10
C ALA A 352 16.98 10.51 13.26
N LEU A 353 15.88 9.75 13.31
CA LEU A 353 14.98 9.67 14.47
C LEU A 353 15.60 8.82 15.57
#